data_AF-A0A1T4NBB0-F1
#
_entry.id   AF-A0A1T4NBB0-F1
#
_cell.length_a   1.000
_cell.length_b   1.000
_cell.length_c   1.000
_cell.angle_alpha   90.00
_cell.angle_beta   90.00
_cell.angle_gamma   90.00
#
_symmetry.space_group_name_H-M   'P 1'
#
loop_
_entity.id
_entity.type
_entity.pdbx_description
1 polymer ?
#
loop_
_entity_poly.entity_id
_entity_poly.type
_entity_poly.pdbx_seq_one_letter_code
_entity_poly.pdbx_strand_id
1 'polypeptide(L)'
;MSFGEKILNREQGNQYTPQINGILTKKGKPIDNQKINLSIGLSASGKSIDLSTFTDSNGQFEFSPVYEKKEIVKVPLIEHYVTIVLTAELDIDKSIIIWESSFDGYEIEDYVKNNMANLVCDAANPLKYFAFSIDDEENDDYYVNSQCDLFGYIDSDLYGS
;
A
#
# COMPACT_ATOMS: atom_id res chain seq x y z
N MET A 1 -18.09 -10.93 -30.18
CA MET A 1 -16.90 -11.59 -29.61
C MET A 1 -16.85 -11.19 -28.16
N SER A 2 -17.05 -12.16 -27.26
CA SER A 2 -17.21 -11.93 -25.82
C SER A 2 -15.83 -11.71 -25.20
N PHE A 3 -15.59 -10.53 -24.60
CA PHE A 3 -14.47 -10.31 -23.71
C PHE A 3 -14.78 -11.09 -22.42
N GLY A 4 -14.07 -12.19 -22.22
CA GLY A 4 -14.16 -12.99 -21.00
C GLY A 4 -13.31 -12.34 -19.91
N GLU A 5 -13.94 -11.57 -19.03
CA GLU A 5 -13.40 -11.35 -17.69
C GLU A 5 -13.35 -12.71 -16.99
N LYS A 6 -12.15 -13.28 -16.92
CA LYS A 6 -11.91 -14.42 -16.03
C LYS A 6 -11.91 -13.88 -14.61
N ILE A 7 -13.06 -14.00 -13.95
CA ILE A 7 -13.16 -14.00 -12.50
C ILE A 7 -12.25 -15.13 -12.02
N LEU A 8 -11.05 -14.77 -11.55
CA LEU A 8 -10.17 -15.70 -10.85
C LEU A 8 -10.89 -16.10 -9.56
N ASN A 9 -11.23 -17.39 -9.44
CA ASN A 9 -11.73 -17.98 -8.21
C ASN A 9 -10.79 -17.59 -7.06
N ARG A 10 -11.37 -17.01 -5.99
CA ARG A 10 -10.68 -16.54 -4.77
C ARG A 10 -9.88 -17.61 -4.01
N GLU A 11 -9.87 -18.86 -4.47
CA GLU A 11 -9.30 -20.02 -3.76
C GLU A 11 -7.92 -20.48 -4.26
N GLN A 12 -7.31 -19.82 -5.26
CA GLN A 12 -6.03 -20.32 -5.87
C GLN A 12 -4.90 -19.29 -5.98
N GLY A 13 -5.06 -18.10 -5.38
CA GLY A 13 -4.06 -17.03 -5.44
C GLY A 13 -3.68 -16.48 -4.08
N ASN A 14 -2.45 -15.97 -3.96
CA ASN A 14 -2.03 -15.17 -2.81
C ASN A 14 -2.51 -13.73 -3.04
N GLN A 15 -3.10 -13.12 -2.00
CA GLN A 15 -3.48 -11.71 -2.03
C GLN A 15 -2.30 -10.88 -1.51
N TYR A 16 -1.88 -9.87 -2.28
CA TYR A 16 -0.73 -9.02 -1.93
C TYR A 16 -1.12 -7.63 -1.45
N THR A 17 -2.30 -7.16 -1.81
CA THR A 17 -2.86 -5.90 -1.28
C THR A 17 -4.32 -6.10 -0.88
N PRO A 18 -4.81 -5.40 0.16
CA PRO A 18 -6.24 -5.28 0.41
C PRO A 18 -6.90 -4.42 -0.68
N GLN A 19 -8.21 -4.20 -0.58
CA GLN A 19 -8.82 -3.07 -1.27
C GLN A 19 -8.16 -1.79 -0.74
N ILE A 20 -7.71 -0.92 -1.64
CA ILE A 20 -7.14 0.37 -1.28
C ILE A 20 -8.13 1.44 -1.66
N ASN A 21 -8.57 2.25 -0.71
CA ASN A 21 -9.33 3.45 -0.98
C ASN A 21 -8.69 4.62 -0.24
N GLY A 22 -8.68 5.79 -0.84
CA GLY A 22 -8.24 6.97 -0.14
C GLY A 22 -8.72 8.27 -0.73
N ILE A 23 -8.47 9.34 0.01
CA ILE A 23 -8.72 10.73 -0.38
C ILE A 23 -7.39 11.47 -0.31
N LEU A 24 -7.04 12.15 -1.40
CA LEU A 24 -5.90 13.02 -1.50
C LEU A 24 -6.32 14.49 -1.46
N THR A 25 -5.84 15.22 -0.45
CA THR A 25 -6.03 16.65 -0.29
C THR A 25 -4.70 17.41 -0.31
N LYS A 26 -4.78 18.74 -0.43
CA LYS A 26 -3.68 19.68 -0.16
C LYS A 26 -4.21 20.83 0.66
N LYS A 27 -3.74 20.96 1.90
CA LYS A 27 -4.26 21.92 2.88
C LYS A 27 -5.78 21.80 3.05
N GLY A 28 -6.27 20.57 3.15
CA GLY A 28 -7.68 20.20 3.32
C GLY A 28 -8.55 20.32 2.07
N LYS A 29 -7.99 20.68 0.91
CA LYS A 29 -8.73 20.76 -0.36
C LYS A 29 -8.45 19.54 -1.24
N PRO A 30 -9.48 18.85 -1.75
CA PRO A 30 -9.29 17.75 -2.69
C PRO A 30 -8.43 18.12 -3.90
N ILE A 31 -7.61 17.18 -4.36
CA ILE A 31 -6.82 17.32 -5.59
C ILE A 31 -7.42 16.39 -6.65
N ASP A 32 -7.93 16.97 -7.73
CA ASP A 32 -8.51 16.23 -8.86
C ASP A 32 -7.45 15.82 -9.89
N ASN A 33 -7.72 14.75 -10.63
CA ASN A 33 -6.93 14.25 -11.75
C ASN A 33 -5.44 14.02 -11.42
N GLN A 34 -5.19 13.59 -10.19
CA GLN A 34 -3.85 13.30 -9.71
C GLN A 34 -3.53 11.83 -9.93
N LYS A 35 -2.47 11.55 -10.70
CA LYS A 35 -1.99 10.18 -10.90
C LYS A 35 -1.47 9.60 -9.58
N ILE A 36 -1.99 8.44 -9.23
CA ILE A 36 -1.59 7.61 -8.09
C ILE A 36 -0.95 6.34 -8.64
N ASN A 37 0.25 5.99 -8.17
CA ASN A 37 0.97 4.78 -8.56
C ASN A 37 1.07 3.82 -7.38
N LEU A 38 0.76 2.56 -7.63
CA LEU A 38 0.93 1.44 -6.71
C LEU A 38 1.98 0.50 -7.28
N SER A 39 3.07 0.29 -6.54
CA SER A 39 4.11 -0.70 -6.85
C SER A 39 4.14 -1.77 -5.76
N ILE A 40 4.16 -3.03 -6.17
CA ILE A 40 4.17 -4.19 -5.28
C ILE A 40 5.38 -5.06 -5.62
N GLY A 41 6.38 -5.07 -4.75
CA GLY A 41 7.58 -5.91 -4.88
C GLY A 41 7.40 -7.25 -4.19
N LEU A 42 7.73 -8.35 -4.87
CA LEU A 42 7.62 -9.72 -4.37
C LEU A 42 9.01 -10.35 -4.25
N SER A 43 9.59 -10.39 -3.04
CA SER A 43 10.98 -10.85 -2.84
C SER A 43 11.19 -12.29 -3.31
N ALA A 44 10.22 -13.18 -3.06
CA ALA A 44 10.35 -14.61 -3.34
C ALA A 44 10.43 -14.94 -4.84
N SER A 45 9.89 -14.07 -5.70
CA SER A 45 9.93 -14.24 -7.16
C SER A 45 10.80 -13.20 -7.87
N GLY A 46 11.20 -12.13 -7.19
CA GLY A 46 11.85 -10.96 -7.77
C GLY A 46 10.95 -10.15 -8.71
N LYS A 47 9.63 -10.39 -8.71
CA LYS A 47 8.67 -9.68 -9.55
C LYS A 47 8.25 -8.36 -8.93
N SER A 48 7.89 -7.42 -9.79
CA SER A 48 7.17 -6.20 -9.43
C SER A 48 5.83 -6.16 -10.17
N ILE A 49 4.80 -5.64 -9.52
CA ILE A 49 3.50 -5.33 -10.12
C ILE A 49 3.28 -3.84 -9.97
N ASP A 50 3.12 -3.14 -11.10
CA ASP A 50 2.90 -1.70 -11.13
C ASP A 50 1.52 -1.38 -11.69
N LEU A 51 0.73 -0.64 -10.92
CA LEU A 51 -0.62 -0.19 -11.26
C LEU A 51 -0.71 1.33 -11.09
N SER A 52 -1.68 1.94 -11.77
CA SER A 52 -1.98 3.36 -11.55
C SER A 52 -3.47 3.65 -11.70
N THR A 53 -3.89 4.72 -11.03
CA THR A 53 -5.23 5.30 -11.14
C THR A 53 -5.13 6.82 -11.07
N PHE A 54 -6.25 7.53 -11.20
CA PHE A 54 -6.31 8.98 -11.02
C PHE A 54 -7.33 9.32 -9.93
N THR A 55 -7.06 10.38 -9.18
CA THR A 55 -8.06 10.91 -8.26
C THR A 55 -9.25 11.52 -9.01
N ASP A 56 -10.43 11.44 -8.42
CA ASP A 56 -11.63 12.10 -8.91
C ASP A 56 -11.74 13.56 -8.42
N SER A 57 -12.84 14.24 -8.77
CA SER A 57 -13.12 15.61 -8.34
C SER A 57 -13.24 15.81 -6.82
N ASN A 58 -13.43 14.73 -6.06
CA ASN A 58 -13.44 14.72 -4.60
C ASN A 58 -12.09 14.29 -4.01
N GLY A 59 -11.05 14.10 -4.84
CA GLY A 59 -9.73 13.64 -4.45
C GLY A 59 -9.68 12.13 -4.17
N GLN A 60 -10.74 11.39 -4.47
CA GLN A 60 -10.84 9.96 -4.17
C GLN A 60 -10.07 9.13 -5.18
N PHE A 61 -9.37 8.10 -4.71
CA PHE A 61 -8.73 7.08 -5.54
C PHE A 61 -9.00 5.69 -4.99
N GLU A 62 -8.97 4.69 -5.87
CA GLU A 62 -9.16 3.29 -5.48
C GLU A 62 -8.28 2.33 -6.28
N PHE A 63 -7.90 1.23 -5.65
CA PHE A 63 -7.34 0.04 -6.28
C PHE A 63 -8.08 -1.20 -5.79
N SER A 64 -8.46 -2.07 -6.73
CA SER A 64 -8.93 -3.42 -6.39
C SER A 64 -7.82 -4.23 -5.71
N PRO A 65 -8.16 -5.22 -4.86
CA PRO A 65 -7.15 -6.06 -4.24
C PRO A 65 -6.36 -6.83 -5.29
N VAL A 66 -5.04 -6.88 -5.13
CA VAL A 66 -4.16 -7.57 -6.07
C VAL A 66 -3.98 -9.01 -5.64
N TYR A 67 -4.30 -9.92 -6.56
CA TYR A 67 -4.12 -11.36 -6.41
C TYR A 67 -3.16 -11.87 -7.47
N GLU A 68 -2.29 -12.78 -7.08
CA GLU A 68 -1.45 -13.53 -8.00
C GLU A 68 -1.62 -15.02 -7.79
N LYS A 69 -1.39 -15.79 -8.86
CA LYS A 69 -1.43 -17.24 -8.74
C LYS A 69 -0.33 -17.69 -7.79
N LYS A 70 -0.66 -18.64 -6.92
CA LYS A 70 0.32 -19.21 -5.99
C LYS A 70 1.47 -19.84 -6.78
N GLU A 71 2.61 -19.18 -6.81
CA GLU A 71 3.83 -19.76 -7.35
C GLU A 71 4.45 -20.69 -6.32
N ILE A 72 4.70 -21.94 -6.71
CA ILE A 72 5.47 -22.88 -5.90
C ILE A 72 6.94 -22.49 -6.06
N VAL A 73 7.43 -21.61 -5.20
CA VAL A 73 8.84 -21.25 -5.15
C VAL A 73 9.59 -22.45 -4.55
N LYS A 74 10.43 -23.10 -5.36
CA LYS A 74 11.17 -24.34 -5.00
C LYS A 74 12.53 -24.07 -4.35
N VAL A 75 12.75 -22.88 -3.81
CA VAL A 75 14.03 -22.48 -3.22
C VAL A 75 13.89 -22.52 -1.70
N PRO A 76 14.57 -23.45 -1.00
CA PRO A 76 14.65 -23.40 0.46
C PRO A 76 15.35 -22.11 0.90
N LEU A 77 14.88 -21.49 2.00
CA LEU A 77 15.47 -20.32 2.66
C LEU A 77 15.29 -18.95 1.97
N ILE A 78 14.38 -18.80 1.00
CA ILE A 78 14.07 -17.45 0.50
C ILE A 78 13.13 -16.74 1.47
N GLU A 79 13.45 -15.49 1.81
CA GLU A 79 12.56 -14.65 2.60
C GLU A 79 11.38 -14.24 1.73
N HIS A 80 10.18 -14.42 2.26
CA HIS A 80 8.94 -13.95 1.65
C HIS A 80 8.66 -12.58 2.25
N TYR A 81 8.73 -11.54 1.43
CA TYR A 81 8.35 -10.19 1.78
C TYR A 81 7.56 -9.61 0.62
N VAL A 82 6.55 -8.83 0.98
CA VAL A 82 5.80 -8.00 0.07
C VAL A 82 6.08 -6.56 0.43
N THR A 83 6.64 -5.81 -0.52
CA THR A 83 6.86 -4.37 -0.38
C THR A 83 5.75 -3.65 -1.12
N ILE A 84 5.05 -2.72 -0.46
CA ILE A 84 4.03 -1.88 -1.08
C ILE A 84 4.50 -0.44 -1.06
N VAL A 85 4.52 0.18 -2.24
CA VAL A 85 4.82 1.62 -2.41
C VAL A 85 3.65 2.27 -3.15
N LEU A 86 2.98 3.20 -2.50
CA LEU A 86 1.88 4.00 -3.02
C LEU A 86 2.28 5.47 -3.02
N THR A 87 2.24 6.11 -4.18
CA THR A 87 2.68 7.50 -4.37
C THR A 87 1.70 8.30 -5.21
N ALA A 88 1.71 9.63 -5.05
CA ALA A 88 0.98 10.55 -5.93
C ALA A 88 1.92 11.56 -6.59
N GLU A 89 1.78 11.76 -7.91
CA GLU A 89 2.64 12.62 -8.75
C GLU A 89 2.18 14.10 -8.80
N LEU A 90 2.31 14.87 -7.72
CA LEU A 90 1.79 16.24 -7.65
C LEU A 90 2.25 17.20 -8.76
N ASP A 91 3.45 17.00 -9.30
CA ASP A 91 4.03 17.73 -10.44
C ASP A 91 5.20 16.92 -11.02
N ILE A 92 5.84 17.39 -12.09
CA ILE A 92 6.96 16.73 -12.81
C ILE A 92 8.06 16.21 -11.86
N ASP A 93 8.43 17.00 -10.84
CA ASP A 93 9.51 16.65 -9.90
C ASP A 93 9.01 16.53 -8.46
N LYS A 94 7.69 16.35 -8.26
CA LYS A 94 7.13 16.30 -6.91
C LYS A 94 6.20 15.12 -6.76
N SER A 95 6.61 14.14 -5.97
CA SER A 95 5.76 13.08 -5.46
C SER A 95 5.55 13.20 -3.96
N ILE A 96 4.49 12.56 -3.48
CA ILE A 96 4.29 12.29 -2.06
C ILE A 96 4.22 10.79 -1.83
N ILE A 97 4.61 10.36 -0.64
CA ILE A 97 4.48 8.97 -0.21
C ILE A 97 3.15 8.84 0.54
N ILE A 98 2.20 8.14 -0.09
CA ILE A 98 0.93 7.78 0.53
C ILE A 98 1.15 6.60 1.46
N TRP A 99 1.92 5.60 1.04
CA TRP A 99 2.25 4.44 1.84
C TRP A 99 3.56 3.81 1.35
N GLU A 100 4.45 3.47 2.26
CA GLU A 100 5.64 2.65 1.98
C GLU A 100 5.87 1.71 3.16
N SER A 101 5.80 0.39 2.93
CA SER A 101 6.08 -0.61 3.95
C SER A 101 6.49 -1.95 3.32
N SER A 102 7.02 -2.84 4.16
CA SER A 102 7.17 -4.27 3.83
C SER A 102 6.58 -5.14 4.95
N PHE A 103 6.03 -6.30 4.60
CA PHE A 103 5.53 -7.32 5.53
C PHE A 103 5.87 -8.71 5.02
N ASP A 104 5.74 -9.74 5.86
CA ASP A 104 6.20 -11.13 5.62
C ASP A 104 5.53 -11.87 4.43
N GLY A 105 4.52 -11.25 3.82
CA GLY A 105 3.94 -11.69 2.55
C GLY A 105 3.20 -13.04 2.59
N TYR A 106 3.07 -13.68 3.75
CA TYR A 106 2.29 -14.91 3.93
C TYR A 106 0.81 -14.60 4.06
N GLU A 107 0.50 -13.58 4.86
CA GLU A 107 -0.83 -13.00 5.01
C GLU A 107 -0.73 -11.47 5.01
N ILE A 108 -1.84 -10.79 4.76
CA ILE A 108 -1.87 -9.33 4.87
C ILE A 108 -2.19 -8.99 6.33
N GLU A 109 -1.36 -8.17 6.94
CA GLU A 109 -1.54 -7.74 8.32
C GLU A 109 -2.78 -6.86 8.51
N ASP A 110 -3.39 -6.92 9.70
CA ASP A 110 -4.63 -6.19 9.96
C ASP A 110 -4.44 -4.68 9.94
N TYR A 111 -3.30 -4.15 10.40
CA TYR A 111 -3.01 -2.72 10.29
C TYR A 111 -2.95 -2.27 8.82
N VAL A 112 -2.44 -3.12 7.92
CA VAL A 112 -2.41 -2.88 6.47
C VAL A 112 -3.84 -2.84 5.92
N LYS A 113 -4.65 -3.87 6.22
CA LYS A 113 -6.06 -3.94 5.77
C LYS A 113 -6.86 -2.72 6.22
N ASN A 114 -6.74 -2.38 7.51
CA ASN A 114 -7.54 -1.35 8.15
C ASN A 114 -7.20 0.05 7.63
N ASN A 115 -5.91 0.38 7.54
CA ASN A 115 -5.47 1.69 7.07
C ASN A 115 -5.66 1.85 5.55
N MET A 116 -5.27 0.85 4.74
CA MET A 116 -5.37 0.95 3.28
C MET A 116 -6.80 1.08 2.77
N ALA A 117 -7.78 0.54 3.49
CA ALA A 117 -9.18 0.65 3.11
C ALA A 117 -9.73 2.08 3.23
N ASN A 118 -9.06 2.98 3.97
CA ASN A 118 -9.55 4.33 4.30
C ASN A 118 -8.41 5.36 4.44
N LEU A 119 -7.51 5.45 3.47
CA LEU A 119 -6.37 6.38 3.52
C LEU A 119 -6.85 7.84 3.42
N VAL A 120 -6.48 8.67 4.40
CA VAL A 120 -6.73 10.12 4.38
C VAL A 120 -5.39 10.84 4.37
N CYS A 121 -5.09 11.48 3.24
CA CYS A 121 -3.76 12.00 2.98
C CYS A 121 -3.81 13.47 2.61
N ASP A 122 -2.97 14.29 3.25
CA ASP A 122 -2.75 15.67 2.83
C ASP A 122 -1.33 15.85 2.30
N ALA A 123 -1.22 16.26 1.04
CA ALA A 123 0.03 16.54 0.35
C ALA A 123 0.91 17.62 1.01
N ALA A 124 0.36 18.41 1.94
CA ALA A 124 1.10 19.38 2.73
C ALA A 124 1.62 18.83 4.08
N ASN A 125 1.17 17.64 4.49
CA ASN A 125 1.67 16.98 5.69
C ASN A 125 3.13 16.52 5.49
N PRO A 126 3.95 16.59 6.55
CA PRO A 126 5.28 16.00 6.50
C PRO A 126 5.19 14.47 6.39
N LEU A 127 6.25 13.86 5.87
CA LEU A 127 6.42 12.42 5.90
C LEU A 127 6.71 11.98 7.35
N LYS A 128 5.99 10.97 7.81
CA LYS A 128 6.17 10.35 9.12
C LYS A 128 6.48 8.86 8.97
N TYR A 129 7.13 8.28 9.97
CA TYR A 129 7.08 6.84 10.17
C TYR A 129 5.98 6.50 11.19
N PHE A 130 5.47 5.28 11.09
CA PHE A 130 4.51 4.70 12.02
C PHE A 130 4.95 3.27 12.35
N ALA A 131 5.09 2.95 13.64
CA ALA A 131 5.43 1.62 14.12
C ALA A 131 4.16 0.87 14.57
N PHE A 132 4.00 -0.37 14.11
CA PHE A 132 2.88 -1.26 14.42
C PHE A 132 3.41 -2.54 15.04
N SER A 133 3.02 -2.83 16.29
CA SER A 133 3.47 -4.04 16.99
C SER A 133 2.84 -5.30 16.43
N ILE A 134 3.66 -6.33 16.30
CA ILE A 134 3.25 -7.67 15.88
C ILE A 134 2.71 -8.47 17.07
N ASP A 135 3.24 -8.22 18.27
CA ASP A 135 2.81 -8.88 19.50
C ASP A 135 2.67 -7.90 20.68
N ASP A 136 2.00 -8.38 21.73
CA ASP A 136 1.81 -7.65 23.00
C ASP A 136 3.13 -7.45 23.76
N GLU A 137 4.24 -8.04 23.29
CA GLU A 137 5.57 -7.95 23.90
C GLU A 137 6.48 -6.92 23.21
N GLU A 138 5.99 -6.21 22.18
CA GLU A 138 6.69 -5.15 21.43
C GLU A 138 8.06 -5.58 20.86
N ASN A 139 8.26 -6.87 20.59
CA ASN A 139 9.59 -7.38 20.21
C ASN A 139 9.88 -7.21 18.71
N ASP A 140 8.84 -7.22 17.87
CA ASP A 140 8.94 -7.07 16.43
C ASP A 140 7.89 -6.05 15.95
N ASP A 141 8.34 -4.93 15.38
CA ASP A 141 7.48 -3.88 14.85
C ASP A 141 7.55 -3.82 13.31
N TYR A 142 6.40 -3.62 12.68
CA TYR A 142 6.32 -3.23 11.28
C TYR A 142 6.30 -1.70 11.15
N TYR A 143 7.05 -1.20 10.17
CA TYR A 143 7.16 0.23 9.90
C TYR A 143 6.46 0.62 8.61
N VAL A 144 5.73 1.74 8.67
CA VAL A 144 5.11 2.37 7.51
C VAL A 144 5.57 3.81 7.42
N ASN A 145 6.10 4.22 6.27
CA ASN A 145 6.31 5.63 5.96
C ASN A 145 5.08 6.17 5.24
N SER A 146 4.53 7.28 5.71
CA SER A 146 3.32 7.85 5.13
C SER A 146 3.17 9.35 5.41
N GLN A 147 2.61 10.07 4.44
CA GLN A 147 2.07 11.43 4.63
C GLN A 147 0.56 11.42 4.96
N CYS A 148 -0.04 10.24 5.07
CA CYS A 148 -1.41 10.06 5.49
C CYS A 148 -1.49 9.92 7.01
N ASP A 149 -2.66 10.22 7.56
CA ASP A 149 -2.94 9.95 8.95
C ASP A 149 -3.29 8.46 9.10
N LEU A 150 -2.39 7.70 9.72
CA LEU A 150 -2.59 6.28 10.02
C LEU A 150 -3.13 6.11 11.44
N PHE A 151 -3.74 4.96 11.73
CA PHE A 151 -4.27 4.63 13.05
C PHE A 151 -3.88 3.23 13.50
N GLY A 152 -3.87 3.01 14.81
CA GLY A 152 -3.51 1.72 15.41
C GLY A 152 -2.00 1.48 15.54
N TYR A 153 -1.18 2.51 15.32
CA TYR A 153 0.26 2.49 15.55
C TYR A 153 0.56 2.70 17.04
N ILE A 154 1.70 2.16 17.50
CA ILE A 154 2.19 2.33 18.88
C ILE A 154 3.15 3.53 19.02
N ASP A 155 3.85 3.89 17.94
CA ASP A 155 4.73 5.04 17.89
C ASP A 155 4.75 5.70 16.50
N SER A 156 5.04 7.01 16.46
CA SER A 156 5.18 7.77 15.22
C SER A 156 5.99 9.04 15.41
N ASP A 157 6.88 9.35 14.48
CA ASP A 157 7.56 10.65 14.40
C ASP A 157 7.82 11.05 12.93
N LEU A 158 8.43 12.21 12.73
CA LEU A 158 8.92 12.66 11.43
C LEU A 158 9.92 11.65 10.85
N TYR A 159 9.76 11.31 9.58
CA TYR A 159 10.70 10.42 8.92
C TYR A 159 12.04 11.12 8.67
N GLY A 160 13.14 10.51 9.11
CA GLY A 160 14.51 11.00 8.87
C GLY A 160 14.95 12.15 9.77
N SER A 161 14.28 12.36 10.92
CA SER A 161 14.70 13.29 11.98
C SER A 161 15.83 12.73 12.85
#